data_AF-E7MNH2-F1
#
_entry.id   AF-E7MNH2-F1
#
_cell.length_a   1.000
_cell.length_b   1.000
_cell.length_c   1.000
_cell.angle_alpha   90.00
_cell.angle_beta   90.00
_cell.angle_gamma   90.00
#
_symmetry.space_group_name_H-M   'P 1'
#
loop_
_entity.id
_entity.type
_entity.pdbx_description
1 polymer ?
#
loop_
_entity_poly.entity_id
_entity_poly.type
_entity_poly.pdbx_seq_one_letter_code
_entity_poly.pdbx_strand_id
1 'polypeptide(L)'
;MVALEFFEKHRDECEGKSQEEVQGLLNQFMQEYNYQIFNQAPFTENTAKTADDWYDLACEAKSRCKAIKYCENALELEPDYLDAELMIADIAARSDFEHLERLEKVCKHGEELMKKEGLLPDSIGAFW
;
A
#
# COMPACT_ATOMS: atom_id res chain seq x y z
N MET A 1 8.39 8.53 6.27
CA MET A 1 8.94 8.62 7.64
C MET A 1 10.46 8.82 7.69
N VAL A 2 11.23 8.26 6.75
CA VAL A 2 12.71 8.25 6.74
C VAL A 2 13.40 9.63 6.87
N ALA A 3 12.88 10.68 6.23
CA ALA A 3 13.50 12.01 6.29
C ALA A 3 13.37 12.66 7.68
N LEU A 4 12.22 12.49 8.35
CA LEU A 4 11.99 13.02 9.70
C LEU A 4 12.87 12.30 10.72
N GLU A 5 12.98 10.97 10.63
CA GLU A 5 13.86 10.16 11.48
C GLU A 5 15.35 10.55 11.29
N PHE A 6 15.77 10.83 10.06
CA PHE A 6 17.13 11.32 9.79
C PHE A 6 17.40 12.67 10.48
N PHE A 7 16.48 13.63 10.35
CA PHE A 7 16.63 14.94 10.98
C PHE A 7 16.56 14.88 12.51
N GLU A 8 15.75 13.98 13.07
CA GLU A 8 15.72 13.77 14.52
C GLU A 8 17.01 13.13 15.02
N LYS A 9 17.53 12.13 14.31
CA LYS A 9 18.79 11.47 14.66
C LYS A 9 20.00 12.40 14.58
N HIS A 10 20.00 13.34 13.64
CA HIS A 10 21.09 14.30 13.43
C HIS A 10 20.77 15.70 13.98
N ARG A 11 19.75 15.82 14.86
CA ARG A 11 19.35 17.10 15.46
C ARG A 11 20.49 17.71 16.27
N ASP A 12 21.13 16.90 17.11
CA ASP A 12 22.26 17.32 17.96
C ASP A 12 23.50 17.64 17.12
N GLU A 13 23.62 17.02 15.95
CA GLU A 13 24.69 17.32 14.99
C GLU A 13 24.48 18.67 14.30
N CYS A 14 23.25 19.21 14.27
CA CYS A 14 22.96 20.52 13.68
C CYS A 14 23.15 21.69 14.68
N GLU A 15 23.17 21.43 15.99
CA GLU A 15 23.35 22.48 16.99
C GLU A 15 24.77 23.07 16.97
N GLY A 16 24.86 24.40 16.86
CA GLY A 16 26.14 25.12 16.84
C GLY A 16 26.92 25.04 15.52
N LYS A 17 26.36 24.39 14.49
CA LYS A 17 26.97 24.30 13.16
C LYS A 17 26.67 25.53 12.28
N SER A 18 27.62 25.86 11.42
CA SER A 18 27.41 26.89 10.40
C SER A 18 26.43 26.40 9.33
N GLN A 19 25.84 27.35 8.58
CA GLN A 19 24.95 27.03 7.47
C GLN A 19 25.63 26.12 6.42
N GLU A 20 26.94 26.26 6.22
CA GLU A 20 27.72 25.44 5.28
C GLU A 20 27.85 23.99 5.76
N GLU A 21 28.04 23.78 7.06
CA GLU A 21 28.12 22.42 7.61
C GLU A 21 26.75 21.72 7.58
N VAL A 22 25.67 22.44 7.86
CA VAL A 22 24.29 21.92 7.72
C VAL A 22 23.99 21.57 6.26
N GLN A 23 24.41 22.41 5.30
CA GLN A 23 24.29 22.10 3.88
C GLN A 23 25.10 20.85 3.48
N GLY A 24 26.26 20.64 4.09
CA GLY A 24 27.05 19.42 3.94
C GLY A 24 26.28 18.16 4.36
N LEU A 25 25.64 18.20 5.54
CA LEU A 25 24.80 17.11 6.05
C LEU A 25 23.60 16.82 5.15
N LEU A 26 22.93 17.86 4.65
CA LEU A 26 21.82 17.70 3.69
C LEU A 26 22.27 17.05 2.38
N ASN A 27 23.43 17.45 1.86
CA ASN A 27 23.99 16.85 0.65
C ASN A 27 24.34 15.37 0.87
N GLN A 28 24.90 15.04 2.03
CA GLN A 28 25.19 13.66 2.40
C GLN A 28 23.91 12.83 2.49
N PHE A 29 22.87 13.34 3.16
CA PHE A 29 21.56 12.70 3.21
C PHE A 29 21.01 12.43 1.82
N MET A 30 21.00 13.43 0.93
CA MET A 30 20.50 13.27 -0.42
C MET A 30 21.30 12.21 -1.20
N GLN A 31 22.63 12.17 -1.03
CA GLN A 31 23.46 11.16 -1.69
C GLN A 31 23.16 9.75 -1.17
N GLU A 32 23.09 9.56 0.15
CA GLU A 32 22.79 8.27 0.77
C GLU A 32 21.38 7.80 0.41
N TYR A 33 20.39 8.69 0.49
CA TYR A 33 19.01 8.40 0.16
C TYR A 33 18.85 8.07 -1.33
N ASN A 34 19.45 8.86 -2.22
CA ASN A 34 19.43 8.56 -3.65
C ASN A 34 20.14 7.23 -3.95
N TYR A 35 21.29 6.96 -3.30
CA TYR A 35 21.99 5.68 -3.44
C TYR A 35 21.11 4.51 -3.00
N GLN A 36 20.38 4.64 -1.90
CA GLN A 36 19.44 3.61 -1.44
C GLN A 36 18.30 3.40 -2.44
N ILE A 37 17.71 4.46 -2.98
CA ILE A 37 16.65 4.35 -3.99
C ILE A 37 17.16 3.68 -5.26
N PHE A 38 18.29 4.16 -5.81
CA PHE A 38 18.79 3.67 -7.08
C PHE A 38 19.41 2.26 -7.00
N ASN A 39 19.81 1.82 -5.82
CA ASN A 39 20.33 0.46 -5.60
C ASN A 39 19.34 -0.45 -4.87
N GLN A 40 18.09 -0.01 -4.66
CA GLN A 40 17.07 -0.89 -4.12
C GLN A 40 16.86 -2.05 -5.10
N ALA A 41 16.79 -3.27 -4.57
CA ALA A 41 16.46 -4.42 -5.39
C ALA A 41 15.15 -4.13 -6.14
N PRO A 42 15.07 -4.45 -7.44
CA PRO A 42 13.86 -4.21 -8.19
C PRO A 42 12.69 -4.91 -7.50
N PHE A 43 11.58 -4.18 -7.42
CA PHE A 43 10.36 -4.71 -6.84
C PHE A 43 9.82 -5.83 -7.74
N THR A 44 9.89 -7.06 -7.24
CA THR A 44 9.60 -8.30 -7.99
C THR A 44 8.91 -9.31 -7.09
N GLU A 45 8.40 -10.39 -7.68
CA GLU A 45 7.80 -11.52 -6.93
C GLU A 45 8.73 -12.08 -5.84
N ASN A 46 10.05 -12.04 -6.04
CA ASN A 46 11.03 -12.56 -5.08
C ASN A 46 11.24 -11.64 -3.88
N THR A 47 10.88 -10.36 -4.00
CA THR A 47 11.07 -9.35 -2.95
C THR A 47 9.79 -9.01 -2.21
N ALA A 48 8.62 -9.39 -2.74
CA ALA A 48 7.32 -9.17 -2.11
C ALA A 48 7.15 -10.00 -0.84
N LYS A 49 6.66 -9.36 0.23
CA LYS A 49 6.53 -9.96 1.56
C LYS A 49 5.18 -9.67 2.22
N THR A 50 4.56 -8.54 1.93
CA THR A 50 3.28 -8.12 2.51
C THR A 50 2.13 -8.24 1.52
N ALA A 51 0.89 -8.17 2.00
CA ALA A 51 -0.28 -8.08 1.12
C ALA A 51 -0.20 -6.85 0.20
N ASP A 52 0.20 -5.69 0.75
CA ASP A 52 0.49 -4.48 -0.02
C ASP A 52 1.50 -4.72 -1.13
N ASP A 53 2.61 -5.44 -0.83
CA ASP A 53 3.64 -5.68 -1.84
C ASP A 53 3.07 -6.51 -3.02
N TRP A 54 2.29 -7.55 -2.71
CA TRP A 54 1.65 -8.36 -3.73
C TRP A 54 0.59 -7.57 -4.51
N TYR A 55 -0.15 -6.70 -3.84
CA TYR A 55 -1.14 -5.84 -4.48
C TYR A 55 -0.50 -4.78 -5.41
N ASP A 56 0.63 -4.20 -5.02
CA ASP A 56 1.42 -3.31 -5.89
C ASP A 56 1.89 -4.05 -7.16
N LEU A 57 2.37 -5.29 -7.02
CA LEU A 57 2.70 -6.14 -8.17
C LEU A 57 1.47 -6.42 -9.04
N ALA A 58 0.28 -6.58 -8.44
CA ALA A 58 -0.98 -6.75 -9.17
C ALA A 58 -1.34 -5.51 -10.00
N CYS A 59 -1.16 -4.31 -9.42
CA CYS A 59 -1.41 -3.04 -10.10
C CYS A 59 -0.47 -2.83 -11.31
N GLU A 60 0.79 -3.27 -11.22
CA GLU A 60 1.77 -3.17 -12.30
C GLU A 60 1.69 -4.32 -13.32
N ALA A 61 0.88 -5.35 -13.06
CA ALA A 61 0.84 -6.55 -13.87
C ALA A 61 0.31 -6.28 -15.29
N LYS A 62 1.12 -6.63 -16.30
CA LYS A 62 0.77 -6.46 -17.72
C LYS A 62 -0.28 -7.45 -18.24
N SER A 63 -0.70 -8.42 -17.42
CA SER A 63 -1.72 -9.39 -17.79
C SER A 63 -2.70 -9.63 -16.67
N ARG A 64 -3.98 -9.79 -17.04
CA ARG A 64 -5.09 -10.07 -16.12
C ARG A 64 -4.84 -11.30 -15.25
N CYS A 65 -4.29 -12.37 -15.84
CA CYS A 65 -3.98 -13.60 -15.14
C CYS A 65 -2.90 -13.39 -14.06
N LYS A 66 -1.87 -12.57 -14.34
CA LYS A 66 -0.86 -12.23 -13.33
C LYS A 66 -1.43 -11.35 -12.22
N ALA A 67 -2.23 -10.34 -12.58
CA ALA A 67 -2.87 -9.47 -11.60
C ALA A 67 -3.72 -10.28 -10.61
N ILE A 68 -4.57 -11.20 -11.12
CA ILE A 68 -5.36 -12.11 -10.28
C ILE A 68 -4.46 -12.95 -9.39
N LYS A 69 -3.41 -13.59 -9.93
CA LYS A 69 -2.50 -14.41 -9.13
C LYS A 69 -1.85 -13.61 -7.99
N TYR A 70 -1.44 -12.38 -8.24
CA TYR A 70 -0.84 -11.55 -7.19
C TYR A 70 -1.88 -11.08 -6.16
N CYS A 71 -3.11 -10.79 -6.58
CA CYS A 71 -4.21 -10.54 -5.64
C CYS A 71 -4.50 -11.78 -4.77
N GLU A 72 -4.48 -12.99 -5.35
CA GLU A 72 -4.62 -14.23 -4.59
C GLU A 72 -3.49 -14.39 -3.56
N ASN A 73 -2.23 -14.10 -3.91
CA ASN A 73 -1.11 -14.09 -2.96
C ASN A 73 -1.32 -13.06 -1.82
N ALA A 74 -1.87 -11.88 -2.13
CA ALA A 74 -2.19 -10.87 -1.11
C ALA A 74 -3.25 -11.41 -0.14
N LEU A 75 -4.32 -12.04 -0.65
CA LEU A 75 -5.39 -12.63 0.14
C LEU A 75 -4.96 -13.86 0.95
N GLU A 76 -3.95 -14.60 0.49
CA GLU A 76 -3.35 -15.69 1.28
C GLU A 76 -2.65 -15.16 2.54
N LEU A 77 -2.04 -13.96 2.46
CA LEU A 77 -1.41 -13.31 3.61
C LEU A 77 -2.43 -12.61 4.50
N GLU A 78 -3.36 -11.88 3.88
CA GLU A 78 -4.38 -11.08 4.55
C GLU A 78 -5.75 -11.33 3.89
N PRO A 79 -6.54 -12.30 4.42
CA PRO A 79 -7.83 -12.65 3.85
C PRO A 79 -8.85 -11.51 3.82
N ASP A 80 -8.67 -10.51 4.68
CA ASP A 80 -9.54 -9.33 4.82
C ASP A 80 -9.07 -8.16 3.92
N TYR A 81 -8.11 -8.37 3.01
CA TYR A 81 -7.53 -7.34 2.13
C TYR A 81 -8.47 -7.00 0.96
N LEU A 82 -9.44 -6.12 1.23
CA LEU A 82 -10.55 -5.77 0.32
C LEU A 82 -10.12 -5.25 -1.06
N ASP A 83 -8.98 -4.55 -1.15
CA ASP A 83 -8.48 -4.02 -2.42
C ASP A 83 -8.15 -5.15 -3.41
N ALA A 84 -7.59 -6.26 -2.93
CA ALA A 84 -7.31 -7.43 -3.76
C ALA A 84 -8.61 -8.16 -4.16
N GLU A 85 -9.59 -8.27 -3.26
CA GLU A 85 -10.90 -8.84 -3.59
C GLU A 85 -11.62 -8.03 -4.67
N LEU A 86 -11.58 -6.69 -4.55
CA LEU A 86 -12.16 -5.76 -5.51
C LEU A 86 -11.49 -5.89 -6.88
N MET A 87 -10.15 -5.89 -6.93
CA MET A 87 -9.43 -6.03 -8.20
C MET A 87 -9.77 -7.37 -8.88
N ILE A 88 -9.87 -8.48 -8.12
CA ILE A 88 -10.31 -9.77 -8.68
C ILE A 88 -11.73 -9.67 -9.23
N ALA A 89 -12.65 -9.02 -8.50
CA ALA A 89 -14.03 -8.82 -8.95
C ALA A 89 -14.08 -8.06 -10.29
N ASP A 90 -13.32 -6.98 -10.42
CA ASP A 90 -13.23 -6.15 -11.63
C ASP A 90 -12.64 -6.91 -12.82
N ILE A 91 -11.57 -7.70 -12.59
CA ILE A 91 -10.87 -8.40 -13.68
C ILE A 91 -11.62 -9.65 -14.13
N ALA A 92 -12.22 -10.39 -13.19
CA ALA A 92 -12.81 -11.71 -13.45
C ALA A 92 -14.22 -11.65 -14.05
N ALA A 93 -14.95 -10.55 -13.83
CA ALA A 93 -16.31 -10.39 -14.33
C ALA A 93 -16.37 -10.42 -15.87
N ARG A 94 -17.33 -11.17 -16.41
CA ARG A 94 -17.56 -11.30 -17.86
C ARG A 94 -18.77 -10.51 -18.36
N SER A 95 -19.53 -9.94 -17.44
CA SER A 95 -20.69 -9.09 -17.71
C SER A 95 -20.95 -8.15 -16.53
N ASP A 96 -21.70 -7.08 -16.77
CA ASP A 96 -22.06 -6.11 -15.73
C ASP A 96 -22.87 -6.74 -14.59
N PHE A 97 -23.72 -7.73 -14.90
CA PHE A 97 -24.47 -8.46 -13.87
C PHE A 97 -23.57 -9.32 -13.00
N GLU A 98 -22.61 -10.03 -13.60
CA GLU A 98 -21.62 -10.79 -12.83
C GLU A 98 -20.72 -9.87 -11.99
N HIS A 99 -20.37 -8.70 -12.54
CA HIS A 99 -19.60 -7.70 -11.83
C HIS A 99 -20.36 -7.18 -10.61
N LEU A 100 -21.64 -6.84 -10.77
CA LEU A 100 -22.52 -6.43 -9.68
C LEU A 100 -22.60 -7.51 -8.58
N GLU A 101 -22.85 -8.77 -8.94
CA GLU A 101 -22.90 -9.87 -7.97
C GLU A 101 -21.58 -10.06 -7.20
N ARG A 102 -20.44 -9.80 -7.84
CA ARG A 102 -19.12 -9.86 -7.19
C ARG A 102 -18.90 -8.67 -6.28
N LEU A 103 -19.23 -7.45 -6.74
CA LEU A 103 -19.12 -6.23 -5.93
C LEU A 103 -20.00 -6.30 -4.68
N GLU A 104 -21.23 -6.80 -4.79
CA GLU A 104 -22.11 -7.00 -3.63
C GLU A 104 -21.47 -7.89 -2.56
N LYS A 105 -20.70 -8.91 -2.95
CA LYS A 105 -19.98 -9.78 -2.01
C LYS A 105 -18.84 -9.05 -1.33
N VAL A 106 -18.03 -8.30 -2.08
CA VAL A 106 -16.92 -7.50 -1.53
C VAL A 106 -17.46 -6.43 -0.58
N CYS A 107 -18.52 -5.71 -0.96
CA CYS A 107 -19.18 -4.73 -0.09
C CYS A 107 -19.70 -5.36 1.19
N LYS A 108 -20.37 -6.52 1.10
CA LYS A 108 -20.85 -7.23 2.27
C LYS A 108 -19.72 -7.64 3.21
N HIS A 109 -18.61 -8.15 2.67
CA HIS A 109 -17.44 -8.49 3.47
C HIS A 109 -16.86 -7.25 4.16
N GLY A 110 -16.67 -6.15 3.42
CA GLY A 110 -16.20 -4.88 3.98
C GLY A 110 -17.11 -4.33 5.08
N GLU A 111 -18.44 -4.42 4.93
CA GLU A 111 -19.39 -4.05 5.98
C GLU A 111 -19.21 -4.89 7.26
N GLU A 112 -19.00 -6.20 7.11
CA GLU A 112 -18.77 -7.11 8.26
C GLU A 112 -17.46 -6.73 8.99
N LEU A 113 -16.40 -6.41 8.26
CA LEU A 113 -15.14 -5.93 8.82
C LEU A 113 -15.32 -4.58 9.54
N MET A 114 -16.00 -3.61 8.91
CA MET A 114 -16.25 -2.31 9.53
C MET A 114 -17.10 -2.43 10.80
N LYS A 115 -18.09 -3.34 10.83
CA LYS A 115 -18.87 -3.62 12.05
C LYS A 115 -18.00 -4.21 13.15
N LYS A 116 -17.14 -5.18 12.81
CA LYS A 116 -16.21 -5.83 13.76
C LYS A 116 -15.26 -4.82 14.40
N GLU A 117 -14.74 -3.88 13.61
CA GLU A 117 -13.83 -2.83 14.08
C GLU A 117 -14.55 -1.64 14.77
N GLY A 118 -15.89 -1.68 14.86
CA GLY A 118 -16.67 -0.58 15.43
C GLY A 118 -16.64 0.71 14.59
N LEU A 119 -16.23 0.61 13.33
CA LEU A 119 -16.14 1.71 12.36
C LEU A 119 -17.46 1.94 11.62
N LEU A 120 -18.38 0.98 11.65
CA LEU A 120 -19.73 1.15 11.15
C LEU A 120 -20.66 1.53 12.31
N PRO A 121 -21.03 2.81 12.49
CA PRO A 121 -21.99 3.19 13.50
C PRO A 121 -23.37 2.59 13.17
N ASP A 122 -24.16 2.27 14.20
CA ASP A 122 -25.57 1.83 14.06
C ASP A 122 -26.44 2.89 13.34
N SER A 123 -25.96 4.12 13.27
CA SER A 123 -26.54 5.22 12.52
C SER A 123 -26.11 5.15 11.05
N ILE A 124 -26.78 4.33 10.25
CA ILE A 124 -26.92 4.61 8.82
C ILE A 124 -27.60 5.98 8.75
N GLY A 125 -26.85 7.02 8.36
CA GLY A 125 -27.23 8.42 8.57
C GLY A 125 -28.70 8.71 8.23
N ALA A 126 -29.35 9.50 9.09
CA ALA A 126 -30.43 10.36 8.64
C ALA A 126 -29.81 11.36 7.67
N PHE A 127 -29.67 10.97 6.41
CA PHE A 127 -29.30 11.89 5.36
C PHE A 127 -30.44 12.92 5.24
N TRP A 128 -30.09 14.20 5.33
CA TRP A 128 -30.98 15.34 5.15
C TRP A 128 -31.45 15.46 3.70
#